data_AF-A0A8H4AAW8-F1
#
_entry.id   AF-A0A8H4AAW8-F1
#
_cell.length_a   1.000
_cell.length_b   1.000
_cell.length_c   1.000
_cell.angle_alpha   90.00
_cell.angle_beta   90.00
_cell.angle_gamma   90.00
#
_symmetry.space_group_name_H-M   'P 1'
#
loop_
_entity.id
_entity.type
_entity.pdbx_description
1 polymer ?
#
loop_
_entity_poly.entity_id
_entity_poly.type
_entity_poly.pdbx_seq_one_letter_code
_entity_poly.pdbx_strand_id
1 'polypeptide(L)'
;MIEKLPCECLLEIFNKFRDNSLFSCLLVNRRWCRIIVPILWRNIDKHLGDRRAIRICLLSLNAEEQTLLIPFNIALPNCPKPLFEYTSYTTSISDHLNIGIVDWFNYYDDSPVEYIGNGLHNALKCSLISMFL
;
A
#
# COMPACT_ATOMS: atom_id res chain seq x y z
N MET A 1 -21.09 33.66 -2.93
CA MET A 1 -20.13 32.65 -3.40
C MET A 1 -19.51 32.02 -2.16
N ILE A 2 -19.74 30.74 -1.88
CA ILE A 2 -19.11 30.09 -0.72
C ILE A 2 -17.65 29.87 -1.09
N GLU A 3 -16.74 30.63 -0.46
CA GLU A 3 -15.31 30.43 -0.64
C GLU A 3 -14.95 29.05 -0.14
N LYS A 4 -14.44 28.23 -1.05
CA LYS A 4 -13.95 26.90 -0.70
C LYS A 4 -12.64 27.09 0.05
N LEU A 5 -12.55 26.52 1.24
CA LEU A 5 -11.33 26.53 2.04
C LEU A 5 -10.11 26.10 1.18
N PRO A 6 -8.97 26.81 1.24
CA PRO A 6 -7.75 26.44 0.51
C PRO A 6 -7.27 25.01 0.84
N CYS A 7 -6.48 24.42 -0.07
CA CYS A 7 -5.99 23.05 0.12
C CYS A 7 -5.02 22.93 1.30
N GLU A 8 -4.25 23.98 1.53
CA GLU A 8 -3.26 24.11 2.60
C GLU A 8 -3.95 24.08 3.97
N CYS A 9 -5.04 24.84 4.12
CA CYS A 9 -5.83 24.81 5.34
C CYS A 9 -6.50 23.44 5.58
N LEU A 10 -7.01 22.79 4.52
CA LEU A 10 -7.56 21.43 4.64
C LEU A 10 -6.48 20.43 5.06
N LEU A 11 -5.28 20.55 4.50
CA LEU A 11 -4.13 19.72 4.85
C LEU A 11 -3.77 19.89 6.33
N GLU A 12 -3.72 21.12 6.84
CA GLU A 12 -3.47 21.39 8.27
C GLU A 12 -4.52 20.74 9.17
N ILE A 13 -5.81 20.84 8.81
CA ILE A 13 -6.91 20.22 9.56
C ILE A 13 -6.77 18.69 9.57
N PHE A 14 -6.59 18.08 8.39
CA PHE A 14 -6.50 16.63 8.27
C PHE A 14 -5.26 16.07 8.98
N ASN A 15 -4.14 16.80 9.00
CA ASN A 15 -2.95 16.38 9.75
C ASN A 15 -3.16 16.29 11.27
N LYS A 16 -4.27 16.85 11.81
CA LYS A 16 -4.64 16.69 13.23
C LYS A 16 -5.53 15.47 13.49
N PHE A 17 -6.03 14.81 12.45
CA PHE A 17 -6.96 13.69 12.59
C PHE A 17 -6.23 12.36 12.75
N ARG A 18 -6.87 11.40 13.43
CA ARG A 18 -6.43 10.00 13.48
C ARG A 18 -6.86 9.28 12.20
N ASP A 19 -6.16 8.21 11.85
CA ASP A 19 -6.37 7.44 10.61
C ASP A 19 -7.83 7.01 10.43
N ASN A 20 -8.52 6.52 11.47
CA ASN A 20 -9.94 6.15 11.39
C ASN A 20 -10.85 7.31 10.95
N SER A 21 -10.57 8.52 11.45
CA SER A 21 -11.30 9.73 11.05
C SER A 21 -10.96 10.12 9.61
N LEU A 22 -9.68 10.02 9.23
CA LEU A 22 -9.23 10.26 7.86
C LEU A 22 -9.89 9.31 6.85
N PHE A 23 -10.00 8.01 7.16
CA PHE A 23 -10.71 7.05 6.33
C PHE A 23 -12.18 7.43 6.13
N SER A 24 -12.85 7.93 7.17
CA SER A 24 -14.23 8.44 7.04
C SER A 24 -14.28 9.68 6.14
N CYS A 25 -13.29 10.58 6.27
CA CYS A 25 -13.19 11.80 5.47
C CYS A 25 -12.92 11.54 3.97
N LEU A 26 -12.32 10.39 3.61
CA LEU A 26 -12.15 9.99 2.19
C LEU A 26 -13.48 9.91 1.44
N LEU A 27 -14.57 9.55 2.13
CA LEU A 27 -15.88 9.29 1.55
C LEU A 27 -16.70 10.56 1.30
N VAL A 28 -16.23 11.72 1.79
CA VAL A 28 -16.99 12.97 1.72
C VAL A 28 -17.06 13.50 0.29
N ASN A 29 -15.92 13.66 -0.39
CA ASN A 29 -15.85 14.07 -1.79
C ASN A 29 -14.46 13.80 -2.41
N ARG A 30 -14.37 13.91 -3.74
CA ARG A 30 -13.13 13.69 -4.50
C ARG A 30 -11.98 14.62 -4.11
N ARG A 31 -12.26 15.86 -3.69
CA ARG A 31 -11.22 16.82 -3.29
C ARG A 31 -10.56 16.39 -1.98
N TRP A 32 -11.36 15.96 -1.01
CA TRP A 32 -10.87 15.47 0.29
C TRP A 32 -10.09 14.17 0.11
N CYS A 33 -10.61 13.25 -0.70
CA CYS A 33 -9.92 12.00 -1.04
C CYS A 33 -8.50 12.26 -1.58
N ARG A 34 -8.33 13.18 -2.53
CA ARG A 34 -7.03 13.55 -3.11
C ARG A 34 -6.02 14.10 -2.10
N ILE A 35 -6.47 14.79 -1.04
CA ILE A 35 -5.59 15.35 -0.01
C ILE A 35 -5.24 14.29 1.04
N ILE A 36 -6.23 13.48 1.43
CA ILE A 36 -6.09 12.53 2.55
C ILE A 36 -5.33 11.26 2.16
N VAL A 37 -5.49 10.78 0.92
CA VAL A 37 -4.77 9.57 0.46
C VAL A 37 -3.25 9.69 0.68
N PRO A 38 -2.57 10.78 0.25
CA PRO A 38 -1.16 10.99 0.57
C PRO A 38 -0.84 11.03 2.07
N ILE A 39 -1.73 11.60 2.90
CA ILE A 39 -1.53 11.69 4.37
C ILE A 39 -1.53 10.29 4.98
N LEU A 40 -2.51 9.45 4.62
CA LEU A 40 -2.61 8.08 5.11
C LEU A 40 -1.41 7.24 4.64
N TRP A 41 -1.02 7.38 3.37
CA TRP A 41 0.04 6.57 2.78
C TRP A 41 1.46 7.04 3.08
N ARG A 42 1.60 8.21 3.73
CA ARG A 42 2.90 8.74 4.15
C ARG A 42 3.69 7.77 5.02
N ASN A 43 3.01 7.12 5.97
CA ASN A 43 3.60 6.10 6.82
C ASN A 43 2.87 4.77 6.60
N ILE A 44 3.29 4.05 5.55
CA ILE A 44 2.70 2.78 5.17
C ILE A 44 2.85 1.72 6.27
N ASP A 45 3.87 1.81 7.13
CA ASP A 45 4.15 0.80 8.17
C ASP A 45 2.95 0.56 9.09
N LYS A 46 2.18 1.62 9.37
CA LYS A 46 0.92 1.54 10.15
C LYS A 46 -0.16 0.67 9.49
N HIS A 47 -0.04 0.46 8.19
CA HIS A 47 -1.00 -0.23 7.35
C HIS A 47 -0.47 -1.56 6.80
N LEU A 48 0.81 -1.89 6.98
CA LEU A 48 1.39 -3.15 6.47
C LEU A 48 0.84 -4.40 7.16
N GLY A 49 0.31 -4.28 8.38
CA GLY A 49 -0.48 -5.34 9.03
C GLY A 49 -1.88 -5.55 8.42
N ASP A 50 -2.31 -4.66 7.53
CA ASP A 50 -3.50 -4.85 6.72
C ASP A 50 -3.11 -5.37 5.33
N ARG A 51 -3.49 -6.60 5.01
CA ARG A 51 -3.27 -7.23 3.71
C ARG A 51 -3.70 -6.38 2.50
N ARG A 52 -4.65 -5.46 2.69
CA ARG A 52 -5.12 -4.56 1.62
C ARG A 52 -4.00 -3.62 1.18
N ALA A 53 -3.13 -3.19 2.10
CA ALA A 53 -1.97 -2.37 1.77
C ALA A 53 -0.99 -3.15 0.90
N ILE A 54 -0.62 -4.37 1.31
CA ILE A 54 0.26 -5.26 0.51
C ILE A 54 -0.35 -5.53 -0.87
N ARG A 55 -1.65 -5.83 -0.94
CA ARG A 55 -2.35 -6.03 -2.22
C ARG A 55 -2.26 -4.80 -3.13
N ILE A 56 -2.38 -3.59 -2.58
CA ILE A 56 -2.22 -2.35 -3.34
C ILE A 56 -0.78 -2.21 -3.85
N CYS A 57 0.23 -2.49 -3.01
CA CYS A 57 1.62 -2.48 -3.45
C CYS A 57 1.88 -3.47 -4.59
N LEU A 58 1.37 -4.70 -4.49
CA LEU A 58 1.50 -5.71 -5.54
C LEU A 58 0.84 -5.29 -6.86
N LEU A 59 -0.30 -4.60 -6.79
CA LEU A 59 -0.98 -4.03 -7.96
C LEU A 59 -0.25 -2.83 -8.57
N SER A 60 0.58 -2.15 -7.77
CA SER A 60 1.38 -1.01 -8.22
C SER A 60 2.70 -1.42 -8.86
N LEU A 61 3.13 -2.68 -8.73
CA LEU A 61 4.38 -3.15 -9.32
C LEU A 61 4.40 -2.89 -10.84
N ASN A 62 5.49 -2.32 -11.32
CA ASN A 62 5.74 -2.14 -12.75
C ASN A 62 6.30 -3.43 -13.39
N ALA A 63 6.53 -3.40 -14.70
CA ALA A 63 6.99 -4.57 -15.43
C ALA A 63 8.38 -5.06 -14.97
N GLU A 64 9.27 -4.15 -14.56
CA GLU A 64 10.62 -4.46 -14.08
C GLU A 64 10.57 -5.13 -12.71
N GLU A 65 9.83 -4.57 -11.77
CA GLU A 65 9.66 -5.12 -10.42
C GLU A 65 8.98 -6.49 -10.44
N GLN A 66 8.10 -6.74 -11.42
CA GLN A 66 7.45 -8.04 -11.61
C GLN A 66 8.40 -9.12 -12.16
N THR A 67 9.54 -8.76 -12.77
CA THR A 67 10.46 -9.74 -13.37
C THR A 67 10.98 -10.77 -12.36
N LEU A 68 11.24 -10.35 -11.13
CA LEU A 68 11.70 -11.22 -10.03
C LEU A 68 10.66 -12.27 -9.62
N LEU A 69 9.39 -12.06 -9.98
CA LEU A 69 8.26 -12.91 -9.59
C LEU A 69 7.91 -13.95 -10.66
N ILE A 70 8.37 -13.76 -11.90
CA ILE A 70 8.13 -14.67 -13.04
C ILE A 70 8.57 -16.11 -12.73
N PRO A 71 9.77 -16.38 -12.15
CA PRO A 71 10.22 -17.76 -11.91
C PRO A 71 9.33 -18.54 -10.94
N PHE A 72 8.54 -17.85 -10.12
CA PHE A 72 7.68 -18.45 -9.11
C PHE A 72 6.25 -18.68 -9.62
N ASN A 73 5.93 -18.24 -10.84
CA ASN A 73 4.63 -18.43 -11.49
C ASN A 73 3.43 -18.05 -10.59
N ILE A 74 3.58 -16.98 -9.80
CA ILE A 74 2.55 -16.54 -8.86
C ILE A 74 1.40 -15.85 -9.59
N ALA A 75 0.18 -16.12 -9.14
CA ALA A 75 -0.99 -15.36 -9.56
C ALA A 75 -1.04 -14.04 -8.79
N LEU A 76 -0.49 -12.97 -9.38
CA LEU A 76 -0.66 -11.62 -8.84
C LEU A 76 -2.14 -11.21 -8.86
N PRO A 77 -2.58 -10.33 -7.95
CA PRO A 77 -3.93 -9.81 -7.97
C PRO A 77 -4.29 -9.23 -9.34
N ASN A 78 -5.27 -9.82 -10.04
CA ASN A 78 -5.68 -9.37 -11.37
C ASN A 78 -6.78 -8.30 -11.29
N CYS A 79 -6.51 -7.23 -10.54
CA CYS A 79 -7.41 -6.08 -10.41
C CYS A 79 -6.92 -4.92 -11.28
N PRO A 80 -7.80 -3.95 -11.63
CA PRO A 80 -7.37 -2.70 -12.23
C PRO A 80 -6.33 -2.00 -11.37
N LYS A 81 -5.40 -1.28 -12.02
CA LYS A 81 -4.41 -0.48 -11.32
C LYS A 81 -5.07 0.49 -10.34
N PRO A 82 -4.44 0.75 -9.18
CA PRO A 82 -4.96 1.71 -8.22
C PRO A 82 -5.12 3.10 -8.85
N LEU A 83 -6.12 3.86 -8.41
CA LEU A 83 -6.39 5.21 -8.93
C LEU A 83 -5.27 6.21 -8.64
N PHE A 84 -4.53 5.98 -7.56
CA PHE A 84 -3.44 6.83 -7.09
C PHE A 84 -2.13 6.07 -7.15
N GLU A 85 -1.04 6.80 -7.32
CA GLU A 85 0.32 6.30 -7.15
C GLU A 85 0.64 6.19 -5.64
N TYR A 86 -0.09 5.31 -4.95
CA TYR A 86 -0.09 5.19 -3.49
C TYR A 86 1.31 5.04 -2.90
N THR A 87 2.16 4.26 -3.56
CA THR A 87 3.52 3.93 -3.11
C THR A 87 4.47 5.11 -3.22
N SER A 88 4.22 6.05 -4.16
CA SER A 88 4.99 7.29 -4.29
C SER A 88 4.78 8.26 -3.11
N TYR A 89 3.70 8.10 -2.33
CA TYR A 89 3.45 8.94 -1.16
C TYR A 89 4.17 8.44 0.10
N THR A 90 4.66 7.20 0.08
CA THR A 90 5.33 6.57 1.21
C THR A 90 6.70 7.20 1.44
N THR A 91 6.98 7.63 2.68
CA THR A 91 8.27 8.26 3.02
C THR A 91 9.25 7.32 3.70
N SER A 92 8.81 6.15 4.15
CA SER A 92 9.65 5.14 4.81
C SER A 92 9.00 3.77 4.74
N ILE A 93 9.85 2.73 4.67
CA ILE A 93 9.46 1.33 4.80
C ILE A 93 10.34 0.72 5.88
N SER A 94 9.72 -0.01 6.79
CA SER A 94 10.39 -0.73 7.87
C SER A 94 10.34 -2.25 7.68
N ASP A 95 10.91 -2.97 8.64
CA ASP A 95 10.86 -4.43 8.69
C ASP A 95 9.43 -5.00 8.78
N HIS A 96 8.43 -4.17 9.10
CA HIS A 96 7.00 -4.54 9.08
C HIS A 96 6.51 -5.00 7.70
N LEU A 97 7.23 -4.64 6.62
CA LEU A 97 6.93 -5.15 5.28
C LEU A 97 7.00 -6.69 5.20
N ASN A 98 7.98 -7.30 5.87
CA ASN A 98 8.13 -8.76 5.86
C ASN A 98 6.91 -9.43 6.50
N ILE A 99 6.44 -8.87 7.61
CA ILE A 99 5.25 -9.36 8.33
C ILE A 99 4.03 -9.27 7.42
N GLY A 100 3.84 -8.13 6.75
CA GLY A 100 2.72 -7.95 5.82
C GLY A 100 2.74 -8.93 4.64
N ILE A 101 3.92 -9.23 4.09
CA ILE A 101 4.06 -10.23 3.01
C ILE A 101 3.64 -11.62 3.51
N VAL A 102 4.14 -12.04 4.68
CA VAL A 102 3.80 -13.33 5.29
C VAL A 102 2.30 -13.42 5.58
N ASP A 103 1.70 -12.38 6.16
CA ASP A 103 0.27 -12.32 6.46
C ASP A 103 -0.60 -12.36 5.20
N TRP A 104 -0.15 -11.73 4.11
CA TRP A 104 -0.82 -11.79 2.83
C TRP A 104 -0.83 -13.23 2.28
N PHE A 105 0.28 -13.98 2.40
CA PHE A 105 0.37 -15.37 1.96
C PHE A 105 -0.52 -16.31 2.76
N ASN A 106 -0.46 -16.25 4.08
CA ASN A 106 -1.21 -17.13 4.99
C ASN A 106 -2.73 -17.09 4.78
N TYR A 107 -3.22 -16.06 4.09
CA TYR A 107 -4.63 -15.94 3.76
C TYR A 107 -5.01 -16.60 2.42
N TYR A 108 -4.09 -16.68 1.45
CA TYR A 108 -4.36 -17.23 0.11
C TYR A 108 -3.94 -18.68 -0.03
N ASP A 109 -2.99 -19.12 0.78
CA ASP A 109 -2.54 -20.50 0.83
C ASP A 109 -2.98 -21.10 2.16
N ASP A 110 -3.86 -22.11 2.13
CA ASP A 110 -4.14 -22.95 3.31
C ASP A 110 -2.89 -23.77 3.73
N SER A 111 -1.77 -23.61 3.01
CA SER A 111 -0.47 -24.16 3.33
C SER A 111 0.22 -23.38 4.46
N PRO A 112 0.60 -24.05 5.57
CA PRO A 112 1.35 -23.41 6.64
C PRO A 112 2.71 -22.91 6.14
N VAL A 113 3.13 -21.76 6.68
CA VAL A 113 4.37 -20.97 6.43
C VAL A 113 5.64 -21.81 6.17
N GLU A 114 5.73 -23.03 6.68
CA GLU A 114 6.87 -23.94 6.52
C GLU A 114 7.25 -24.26 5.07
N TYR A 115 6.37 -24.00 4.09
CA TYR A 115 6.65 -24.17 2.66
C TYR A 115 6.61 -22.88 1.83
N ILE A 116 6.64 -21.70 2.45
CA ILE A 116 7.01 -20.52 1.66
C ILE A 116 8.46 -20.75 1.24
N GLY A 117 8.66 -21.11 -0.03
CA GLY A 117 10.00 -21.20 -0.57
C GLY A 117 10.69 -19.88 -0.27
N ASN A 118 11.73 -19.89 0.57
CA ASN A 118 12.45 -18.68 0.98
C ASN A 118 12.77 -17.76 -0.22
N GLY A 119 12.94 -18.35 -1.41
CA GLY A 119 13.04 -17.65 -2.68
C GLY A 119 11.86 -16.73 -3.02
N LEU A 120 10.60 -17.18 -2.90
CA LEU A 120 9.41 -16.38 -3.25
C LEU A 120 9.22 -15.22 -2.26
N HIS A 121 9.34 -15.48 -0.96
CA HIS A 121 9.29 -14.42 0.04
C HIS A 121 10.36 -13.35 -0.24
N ASN A 122 11.60 -13.78 -0.52
CA ASN A 122 12.69 -12.88 -0.83
C ASN A 122 12.46 -12.13 -2.15
N ALA A 123 11.90 -12.78 -3.17
CA ALA A 123 11.59 -12.15 -4.44
C ALA A 123 10.54 -11.04 -4.28
N LEU A 124 9.44 -11.31 -3.56
CA LEU A 124 8.43 -10.29 -3.25
C LEU A 124 8.98 -9.15 -2.41
N LYS A 125 9.79 -9.47 -1.40
CA LYS A 125 10.48 -8.47 -0.61
C LYS A 125 11.34 -7.56 -1.51
N CYS A 126 12.16 -8.15 -2.39
CA CYS A 126 13.02 -7.39 -3.30
C CYS A 126 12.20 -6.53 -4.28
N SER A 127 11.15 -7.09 -4.90
CA SER A 127 10.26 -6.33 -5.79
C SER A 127 9.62 -5.14 -5.08
N LEU A 128 9.09 -5.36 -3.88
CA LEU A 128 8.43 -4.30 -3.11
C LEU A 128 9.43 -3.25 -2.62
N ILE A 129 10.61 -3.64 -2.14
CA ILE A 129 11.66 -2.68 -1.75
C ILE A 129 12.11 -1.85 -2.96
N SER A 130 12.34 -2.48 -4.11
CA SER A 130 12.76 -1.79 -5.34
C SER A 130 11.73 -0.75 -5.80
N MET A 131 10.44 -1.03 -5.62
CA MET A 131 9.36 -0.10 -5.97
C MET A 131 9.36 1.18 -5.11
N PHE A 132 9.93 1.13 -3.91
CA PHE A 132 9.95 2.27 -3.00
C PHE A 132 11.27 3.06 -2.99
N LEU A 133 12.31 2.59 -3.70
CA LEU A 133 13.61 3.25 -3.83
C LEU A 133 13.68 4.06 -5.13
#